data_AF-A0A9P7K9D9-F1
#
_entry.id   AF-A0A9P7K9D9-F1
#
_cell.length_a   1.000
_cell.length_b   1.000
_cell.length_c   1.000
_cell.angle_alpha   90.00
_cell.angle_beta   90.00
_cell.angle_gamma   90.00
#
_symmetry.space_group_name_H-M   'P 1'
#
loop_
_entity.id
_entity.type
_entity.pdbx_description
1 polymer ?
#
loop_
_entity_poly.entity_id
_entity_poly.type
_entity_poly.pdbx_seq_one_letter_code
_entity_poly.pdbx_strand_id
1 'polypeptide(L)'
;MDLDISEDVMAHPSMDRLRWLAAEFLVLENDLYSYNIEQAAGHGGHNIITVVMKEKGVDLGGALDWVAKYLGQVLDEFKAQCQALPSWGVAVDREVKVYVERLAYFMRGIDCWAFETERYFGTKGREIQEQRVVDLLPKVHAVVTPMMALRDV
;
A
#
# COMPACT_ATOMS: atom_id res chain seq x y z
N MET A 1 13.86 -14.37 14.56
CA MET A 1 12.52 -14.93 14.35
C MET A 1 12.80 -16.37 14.03
N ASP A 2 12.49 -17.26 14.95
CA ASP A 2 13.06 -18.60 14.92
C ASP A 2 11.99 -19.56 14.39
N LEU A 3 11.68 -19.42 13.10
CA LEU A 3 10.89 -20.40 12.36
C LEU A 3 11.85 -21.27 11.57
N ASP A 4 11.68 -22.58 11.65
CA ASP A 4 12.49 -23.55 10.91
C ASP A 4 11.80 -23.93 9.59
N ILE A 5 11.82 -22.99 8.64
CA ILE A 5 11.26 -23.18 7.30
C ILE A 5 12.41 -23.18 6.31
N SER A 6 12.54 -24.24 5.53
CA SER A 6 13.60 -24.34 4.53
C SER A 6 13.45 -23.32 3.41
N GLU A 7 14.55 -23.00 2.74
CA GLU A 7 14.57 -22.09 1.61
C GLU A 7 13.68 -22.58 0.47
N ASP A 8 13.66 -23.90 0.19
CA ASP A 8 12.81 -24.50 -0.84
C ASP A 8 11.31 -24.27 -0.58
N VAL A 9 10.88 -24.34 0.68
CA VAL A 9 9.49 -24.05 1.07
C VAL A 9 9.21 -22.56 0.94
N MET A 10 10.13 -21.71 1.39
CA MET A 10 9.98 -20.25 1.30
C MET A 10 9.94 -19.76 -0.15
N ALA A 11 10.73 -20.35 -1.04
CA ALA A 11 10.78 -20.07 -2.47
C ALA A 11 9.68 -20.78 -3.27
N HIS A 12 8.79 -21.53 -2.61
CA HIS A 12 7.65 -22.13 -3.29
C HIS A 12 6.75 -21.03 -3.88
N PRO A 13 6.26 -21.17 -5.14
CA PRO A 13 5.46 -20.13 -5.79
C PRO A 13 4.26 -19.65 -4.96
N SER A 14 3.65 -20.54 -4.18
CA SER A 14 2.55 -20.18 -3.29
C SER A 14 2.93 -19.23 -2.16
N MET A 15 4.15 -19.36 -1.61
CA MET A 15 4.70 -18.50 -0.57
C MET A 15 5.18 -17.16 -1.15
N ASP A 16 5.80 -17.20 -2.33
CA ASP A 16 6.12 -16.00 -3.10
C ASP A 16 4.87 -15.18 -3.40
N ARG A 17 3.78 -15.83 -3.82
CA ARG A 17 2.52 -15.14 -4.13
C ARG A 17 1.95 -14.44 -2.90
N LEU A 18 1.98 -15.07 -1.72
CA LEU A 18 1.55 -14.42 -0.48
C LEU A 18 2.39 -13.18 -0.15
N ARG A 19 3.72 -13.28 -0.25
CA ARG A 19 4.62 -12.14 -0.01
C ARG A 19 4.37 -11.02 -1.00
N TRP A 20 4.16 -11.35 -2.27
CA TRP A 20 3.85 -10.37 -3.31
C TRP A 20 2.52 -9.67 -3.06
N LEU A 21 1.46 -10.41 -2.74
CA LEU A 21 0.14 -9.85 -2.43
C LEU A 21 0.17 -8.96 -1.19
N ALA A 22 0.92 -9.36 -0.16
CA ALA A 22 1.13 -8.52 1.02
C ALA A 22 1.89 -7.24 0.66
N ALA A 23 2.98 -7.32 -0.12
CA ALA A 23 3.73 -6.14 -0.55
C ALA A 23 2.86 -5.19 -1.40
N GLU A 24 2.10 -5.73 -2.35
CA GLU A 24 1.16 -4.97 -3.19
C GLU A 24 0.13 -4.23 -2.32
N PHE A 25 -0.49 -4.92 -1.37
CA PHE A 25 -1.44 -4.33 -0.44
C PHE A 25 -0.82 -3.17 0.36
N LEU A 26 0.39 -3.37 0.88
CA LEU A 26 1.10 -2.37 1.69
C LEU A 26 1.45 -1.11 0.89
N VAL A 27 1.86 -1.26 -0.37
CA VAL A 27 2.18 -0.11 -1.25
C VAL A 27 0.90 0.65 -1.60
N LEU A 28 -0.18 -0.05 -1.94
CA LEU A 28 -1.46 0.58 -2.27
C LEU A 28 -2.07 1.32 -1.08
N GLU A 29 -2.01 0.75 0.12
CA GLU A 29 -2.43 1.43 1.35
C GLU A 29 -1.54 2.64 1.64
N ASN A 30 -0.22 2.50 1.48
CA ASN A 30 0.69 3.63 1.65
C ASN A 30 0.30 4.80 0.74
N ASP A 31 0.10 4.55 -0.55
CA ASP A 31 -0.32 5.55 -1.51
C ASP A 31 -1.67 6.19 -1.13
N LEU A 32 -2.62 5.40 -0.63
CA LEU A 32 -3.91 5.91 -0.18
C LEU A 32 -3.76 6.91 0.98
N TYR A 33 -2.96 6.57 1.99
CA TYR A 33 -2.75 7.44 3.15
C TYR A 33 -1.83 8.63 2.83
N SER A 34 -0.83 8.45 1.96
CA SER A 34 0.16 9.47 1.64
C SER A 34 -0.32 10.48 0.59
N TYR A 35 -1.33 10.13 -0.22
CA TYR A 35 -1.76 10.91 -1.37
C TYR A 35 -1.94 12.39 -1.06
N ASN A 36 -2.62 12.73 0.05
CA ASN A 36 -2.93 14.13 0.37
C ASN A 36 -1.68 14.99 0.60
N ILE A 37 -0.65 14.41 1.23
CA ILE A 37 0.64 15.09 1.43
C ILE A 37 1.44 15.11 0.14
N GLU A 38 1.48 14.00 -0.60
CA GLU A 38 2.27 13.91 -1.83
C GLU A 38 1.74 14.82 -2.94
N GLN A 39 0.42 14.89 -3.12
CA GLN A 39 -0.20 15.81 -4.06
C GLN A 39 0.03 17.27 -3.65
N ALA A 40 0.03 17.58 -2.36
CA ALA A 40 0.30 18.92 -1.86
C ALA A 40 1.77 19.32 -2.07
N ALA A 41 2.70 18.40 -1.84
CA ALA A 41 4.14 18.60 -2.00
C ALA A 41 4.62 18.60 -3.47
N GLY A 42 3.74 18.33 -4.43
CA GLY A 42 4.10 18.23 -5.85
C GLY A 42 4.77 16.91 -6.25
N HIS A 43 4.75 15.89 -5.38
CA HIS A 43 5.32 14.57 -5.63
C HIS A 43 4.26 13.50 -5.99
N GLY A 44 2.99 13.89 -6.12
CA GLY A 44 1.88 12.96 -6.38
C GLY A 44 1.95 12.19 -7.69
N GLY A 45 2.90 12.46 -8.59
CA GLY A 45 3.05 11.75 -9.87
C GLY A 45 3.45 10.27 -9.74
N HIS A 46 4.00 9.86 -8.59
CA HIS A 46 4.36 8.46 -8.31
C HIS A 46 3.29 7.69 -7.54
N ASN A 47 2.16 8.33 -7.22
CA ASN A 47 1.07 7.74 -6.45
C ASN A 47 0.02 7.12 -7.39
N ILE A 48 -0.45 5.91 -7.05
CA ILE A 48 -1.41 5.16 -7.84
C ILE A 48 -2.71 5.93 -8.08
N ILE A 49 -3.16 6.76 -7.15
CA ILE A 49 -4.38 7.57 -7.33
C ILE A 49 -4.21 8.52 -8.52
N THR A 50 -3.08 9.23 -8.59
CA THR A 50 -2.77 10.13 -9.71
C THR A 50 -2.64 9.37 -11.02
N VAL A 51 -1.99 8.20 -10.99
CA VAL A 51 -1.85 7.33 -12.17
C VAL A 51 -3.22 6.88 -12.67
N VAL A 52 -4.10 6.42 -11.79
CA VAL A 52 -5.45 5.96 -12.14
C VAL A 52 -6.30 7.10 -12.69
N MET A 53 -6.27 8.28 -12.07
CA MET A 53 -6.96 9.47 -12.59
C MET A 53 -6.58 9.73 -14.04
N LYS A 54 -5.27 9.68 -14.35
CA LYS A 54 -4.75 9.92 -15.70
C LYS A 54 -5.08 8.80 -16.67
N GLU A 55 -4.78 7.56 -16.32
CA GLU A 55 -4.90 6.40 -17.21
C GLU A 55 -6.36 5.98 -17.45
N LYS A 56 -7.27 6.27 -16.51
CA LYS A 56 -8.70 5.96 -16.63
C LYS A 56 -9.56 7.17 -16.97
N GLY A 57 -9.00 8.38 -16.97
CA GLY A 57 -9.74 9.61 -17.25
C GLY A 57 -10.83 9.90 -16.22
N VAL A 58 -10.60 9.55 -14.95
CA VAL A 58 -11.54 9.73 -13.84
C VAL A 58 -11.07 10.84 -12.90
N ASP A 59 -12.00 11.38 -12.12
CA ASP A 59 -11.66 12.32 -11.05
C ASP A 59 -11.10 11.61 -9.82
N LEU A 60 -10.80 12.38 -8.76
CA LEU A 60 -10.26 11.82 -7.53
C LEU A 60 -11.19 10.77 -6.90
N GLY A 61 -12.50 11.03 -6.90
CA GLY A 61 -13.48 10.07 -6.36
C GLY A 61 -13.46 8.76 -7.13
N GLY A 62 -13.52 8.83 -8.46
CA GLY A 62 -13.46 7.63 -9.30
C GLY A 62 -12.14 6.87 -9.19
N ALA A 63 -11.01 7.56 -8.97
CA ALA A 63 -9.74 6.92 -8.73
C ALA A 63 -9.67 6.23 -7.36
N LEU A 64 -10.18 6.86 -6.30
CA LEU A 64 -10.28 6.26 -4.97
C LEU A 64 -11.17 5.01 -5.00
N ASP A 65 -12.32 5.06 -5.67
CA ASP A 65 -13.21 3.91 -5.84
C ASP A 65 -12.51 2.75 -6.56
N TRP A 66 -11.74 3.07 -7.61
CA TRP A 66 -10.98 2.07 -8.34
C TRP A 66 -9.89 1.43 -7.48
N VAL A 67 -9.10 2.23 -6.75
CA VAL A 67 -8.03 1.74 -5.87
C VAL A 67 -8.61 0.92 -4.72
N ALA A 68 -9.70 1.36 -4.09
CA ALA A 68 -10.39 0.62 -3.04
C ALA A 68 -10.90 -0.75 -3.54
N LYS A 69 -11.47 -0.79 -4.74
CA LYS A 69 -11.87 -2.06 -5.36
C LYS A 69 -10.68 -2.98 -5.61
N TYR A 70 -9.57 -2.46 -6.13
CA TYR A 70 -8.37 -3.24 -6.41
C TYR A 70 -7.71 -3.76 -5.13
N LEU A 71 -7.58 -2.92 -4.09
CA LEU A 71 -7.16 -3.33 -2.74
C LEU A 71 -8.02 -4.49 -2.20
N GLY A 72 -9.33 -4.41 -2.37
CA GLY A 72 -10.25 -5.49 -2.00
C GLY A 72 -9.94 -6.80 -2.74
N GLN A 73 -9.66 -6.74 -4.05
CA GLN A 73 -9.28 -7.91 -4.84
C GLN A 73 -7.96 -8.52 -4.37
N VAL A 74 -6.94 -7.70 -4.08
CA VAL A 74 -5.64 -8.15 -3.56
C VAL A 74 -5.83 -8.85 -2.21
N LEU A 75 -6.65 -8.29 -1.32
CA LEU A 75 -6.93 -8.88 -0.01
C LEU A 75 -7.71 -10.20 -0.12
N ASP A 76 -8.69 -10.28 -1.02
CA ASP A 76 -9.46 -11.50 -1.25
C ASP A 76 -8.59 -12.60 -1.86
N GLU A 77 -7.69 -12.25 -2.79
CA GLU A 77 -6.72 -13.19 -3.33
C GLU A 77 -5.73 -13.67 -2.25
N PHE A 78 -5.25 -12.78 -1.39
CA PHE A 78 -4.38 -13.15 -0.26
C PHE A 78 -5.07 -14.18 0.65
N LYS A 79 -6.33 -13.95 1.03
CA LYS A 79 -7.12 -14.88 1.84
C LYS A 79 -7.31 -16.23 1.15
N ALA A 80 -7.64 -16.23 -0.14
CA ALA A 80 -7.79 -17.45 -0.92
C ALA A 80 -6.46 -18.23 -0.98
N GLN A 81 -5.35 -17.52 -1.20
CA GLN A 81 -4.02 -18.10 -1.26
C GLN A 81 -3.60 -18.73 0.07
N CYS A 82 -3.92 -18.11 1.21
CA CYS A 82 -3.71 -18.69 2.53
C CYS A 82 -4.43 -20.03 2.72
N GLN A 83 -5.60 -20.20 2.10
CA GLN A 83 -6.39 -21.44 2.16
C GLN A 83 -5.90 -22.51 1.17
N ALA A 84 -5.18 -22.11 0.12
CA ALA A 84 -4.73 -22.96 -0.97
C ALA A 84 -3.26 -23.39 -0.87
N LEU A 85 -2.61 -23.16 0.28
CA LEU A 85 -1.22 -23.59 0.49
C LEU A 85 -1.11 -25.11 0.40
N PRO A 86 -0.09 -25.64 -0.30
CA PRO A 86 0.18 -27.07 -0.26
C PRO A 86 0.65 -27.47 1.14
N SER A 87 0.60 -28.77 1.43
CA SER A 87 1.18 -29.32 2.66
C SER A 87 2.62 -29.76 2.39
N TRP A 88 3.52 -29.44 3.30
CA TRP A 88 4.90 -29.91 3.34
C TRP A 88 5.15 -30.85 4.53
N GLY A 89 4.07 -31.28 5.20
CA GLY A 89 4.09 -32.15 6.36
C GLY A 89 3.83 -31.38 7.67
N VAL A 90 3.26 -32.09 8.64
CA VAL A 90 2.64 -31.49 9.85
C VAL A 90 3.55 -30.53 10.61
N ALA A 91 4.85 -30.80 10.70
CA ALA A 91 5.79 -29.93 11.39
C ALA A 91 6.01 -28.61 10.63
N VAL A 92 6.31 -28.70 9.33
CA VAL A 92 6.53 -27.53 8.46
C VAL A 92 5.25 -26.71 8.29
N ASP A 93 4.10 -27.37 8.15
CA ASP A 93 2.81 -26.70 8.01
C ASP A 93 2.46 -25.82 9.22
N ARG A 94 2.91 -26.18 10.42
CA ARG A 94 2.74 -25.36 11.63
C ARG A 94 3.58 -24.09 11.55
N GLU A 95 4.85 -24.20 11.17
CA GLU A 95 5.76 -23.06 11.00
C GLU A 95 5.28 -22.12 9.89
N VAL A 96 4.87 -22.70 8.74
CA VAL A 96 4.28 -21.94 7.61
C VAL A 96 3.02 -21.19 8.06
N LYS A 97 2.13 -21.84 8.81
CA LYS A 97 0.93 -21.17 9.33
C LYS A 97 1.28 -19.96 10.19
N VAL A 98 2.26 -20.08 11.08
CA VAL A 98 2.73 -18.96 11.92
C VAL A 98 3.35 -17.86 11.06
N TYR A 99 4.12 -18.20 10.04
CA TYR A 99 4.69 -17.23 9.10
C TYR A 99 3.59 -16.43 8.39
N VAL A 100 2.59 -17.12 7.83
CA VAL A 100 1.51 -16.51 7.06
C VAL A 100 0.62 -15.65 7.95
N GLU A 101 0.36 -16.08 9.18
CA GLU A 101 -0.36 -15.28 10.17
C GLU A 101 0.40 -13.97 10.48
N ARG A 102 1.73 -14.03 10.64
CA ARG A 102 2.55 -12.84 10.86
C ARG A 102 2.56 -11.89 9.65
N LEU A 103 2.50 -12.43 8.44
CA LEU A 103 2.36 -11.61 7.24
C LEU A 103 1.01 -10.86 7.25
N ALA A 104 -0.07 -11.53 7.65
CA ALA A 104 -1.38 -10.89 7.81
C ALA A 104 -1.37 -9.84 8.94
N TYR A 105 -0.69 -10.10 10.05
CA TYR A 105 -0.50 -9.09 11.11
C TYR A 105 0.30 -7.90 10.62
N PHE A 106 1.28 -8.09 9.74
CA PHE A 106 2.03 -6.98 9.18
C PHE A 106 1.13 -6.09 8.31
N MET A 107 0.29 -6.68 7.45
CA MET A 107 -0.70 -5.94 6.66
C MET A 107 -1.63 -5.13 7.58
N ARG A 108 -2.21 -5.77 8.61
CA ARG A 108 -3.09 -5.07 9.57
C ARG A 108 -2.36 -3.99 10.37
N GLY A 109 -1.10 -4.26 10.74
CA GLY A 109 -0.27 -3.38 11.52
C GLY A 109 0.03 -2.08 10.80
N ILE A 110 0.20 -2.12 9.47
CA ILE A 110 0.43 -0.93 8.65
C ILE A 110 -0.82 -0.05 8.56
N ASP A 111 -2.02 -0.62 8.36
CA ASP A 111 -3.28 0.15 8.44
C ASP A 111 -3.42 0.84 9.81
N CYS A 112 -3.22 0.11 10.91
CA CYS A 112 -3.28 0.71 12.26
C CYS A 112 -2.24 1.83 12.41
N TRP A 113 -0.99 1.54 12.06
CA TRP A 113 0.12 2.48 12.19
C TRP A 113 -0.10 3.74 11.36
N ALA A 114 -0.74 3.66 10.19
CA ALA A 114 -1.01 4.82 9.35
C ALA A 114 -1.89 5.89 10.02
N PHE A 115 -2.78 5.50 10.94
CA PHE A 115 -3.59 6.44 11.73
C PHE A 115 -2.95 6.83 13.06
N GLU A 116 -2.01 6.03 13.57
CA GLU A 116 -1.29 6.33 14.81
C GLU A 116 -0.06 7.21 14.58
N THR A 117 0.53 7.13 13.39
CA THR A 117 1.64 7.98 12.99
C THR A 117 1.18 9.38 12.62
N GLU A 118 1.98 10.37 12.98
CA GLU A 118 1.75 11.75 12.52
C GLU A 118 2.18 11.96 11.05
N ARG A 119 2.79 10.95 10.42
CA ARG A 119 3.34 11.06 9.05
C ARG A 119 2.31 11.47 8.01
N TYR A 120 1.08 10.94 8.07
CA TYR A 120 0.06 11.13 7.03
C TYR A 120 -1.01 12.15 7.40
N PHE A 121 -1.37 12.17 8.68
CA PHE A 121 -2.54 12.89 9.19
C PHE A 121 -2.21 13.87 10.31
N GLY A 122 -0.92 14.05 10.63
CA GLY A 122 -0.50 14.80 11.81
C GLY A 122 -1.15 14.25 13.07
N THR A 123 -1.54 15.13 13.98
CA THR A 123 -2.22 14.75 15.24
C THR A 123 -3.69 14.34 15.06
N LYS A 124 -4.23 14.36 13.83
CA LYS A 124 -5.64 14.06 13.53
C LYS A 124 -5.92 12.61 13.14
N GLY A 125 -4.92 11.73 13.15
CA GLY A 125 -5.06 10.37 12.62
C GLY A 125 -6.24 9.58 13.23
N ARG A 126 -6.45 9.66 14.55
CA ARG A 126 -7.61 9.03 15.22
C ARG A 126 -8.96 9.59 14.78
N GLU A 127 -9.08 10.92 14.67
CA GLU A 127 -10.30 11.58 14.23
C GLU A 127 -10.66 11.15 12.79
N ILE A 128 -9.66 11.14 11.91
CA ILE A 128 -9.82 10.70 10.52
C ILE A 128 -10.17 9.21 10.44
N GLN A 129 -9.61 8.37 11.32
CA GLN A 129 -9.96 6.95 11.39
C GLN A 129 -11.43 6.75 11.76
N GLU A 130 -11.97 7.57 12.65
CA GLU A 130 -13.37 7.47 13.09
C GLU A 130 -14.34 8.04 12.04
N GLN A 131 -14.01 9.19 11.44
CA GLN A 131 -14.90 9.91 10.52
C GLN A 131 -14.78 9.46 9.06
N ARG A 132 -13.62 8.92 8.67
CA ARG A 132 -13.27 8.58 7.27
C ARG A 132 -13.35 9.75 6.31
N VAL A 133 -13.11 10.96 6.81
CA VAL A 133 -13.08 12.21 6.01
C VAL A 133 -11.71 12.85 6.13
N VAL A 134 -11.15 13.31 5.01
CA VAL A 134 -9.88 14.02 4.94
C VAL A 134 -10.07 15.30 4.13
N ASP A 135 -9.73 16.44 4.73
CA ASP A 135 -9.65 17.70 4.01
C ASP A 135 -8.37 17.73 3.17
N LEU A 136 -8.50 18.01 1.87
CA LEU A 136 -7.35 18.08 0.99
C LEU A 136 -6.48 19.30 1.30
N LEU A 137 -5.17 19.07 1.39
CA LEU A 137 -4.18 20.11 1.51
C LEU A 137 -4.07 20.88 0.18
N PRO A 138 -3.79 22.20 0.24
CA PRO A 138 -3.57 22.98 -0.96
C PRO A 138 -2.33 22.48 -1.71
N LYS A 139 -2.42 22.42 -3.04
CA LYS A 139 -1.28 22.09 -3.89
C LYS A 139 -0.26 23.22 -3.84
N VAL A 140 1.00 22.92 -3.51
CA VAL A 140 2.09 23.85 -3.75
C VAL A 140 2.21 23.99 -5.26
N HIS A 141 1.81 25.15 -5.79
CA HIS A 141 2.15 25.49 -7.16
C HIS A 141 3.67 25.57 -7.25
N ALA A 142 4.28 24.66 -8.01
CA ALA A 142 5.69 24.78 -8.34
C ALA A 142 5.92 26.18 -8.91
N VAL A 143 6.71 27.00 -8.22
CA VAL A 143 7.24 28.21 -8.81
C VAL A 143 8.09 27.75 -9.97
N VAL A 144 7.59 27.92 -11.20
CA VAL A 144 8.38 27.72 -12.41
C VAL A 144 9.43 28.82 -12.40
N THR A 145 10.59 28.55 -11.81
CA THR A 145 11.76 29.40 -12.01
C THR A 145 12.07 29.32 -13.50
N PRO A 146 11.99 30.43 -14.27
CA PRO A 146 12.32 30.39 -15.68
C PRO A 146 13.75 29.90 -15.80
N MET A 147 13.94 28.77 -16.48
CA MET A 147 15.28 28.30 -16.83
C MET A 147 15.95 29.45 -17.59
N MET A 148 17.02 30.01 -17.01
CA MET A 148 17.79 31.08 -17.65
C MET A 148 18.09 30.64 -19.09
N ALA A 149 17.53 31.37 -20.05
CA ALA A 149 17.86 31.20 -21.45
C ALA A 149 19.38 31.33 -21.56
N LEU A 150 20.03 30.23 -21.91
CA LEU A 150 21.43 30.26 -22.35
C LEU A 150 21.46 31.20 -23.53
N ARG A 151 22.11 32.36 -23.36
CA ARG A 151 22.41 33.25 -24.46
C ARG A 151 23.47 32.55 -25.30
N ASP A 152 23.12 32.29 -26.55
CA ASP A 152 24.05 31.86 -27.59
C ASP A 152 25.23 32.86 -27.65
N VAL A 153 26.45 32.34 -27.53
CA VAL A 153 27.70 33.01 -27.93
C VAL A 153 28.48 32.03 -28.79
#